data_AF-A0A316PH12-F1
#
_entry.id   AF-A0A316PH12-F1
#
_cell.length_a   1.000
_cell.length_b   1.000
_cell.length_c   1.000
_cell.angle_alpha   90.00
_cell.angle_beta   90.00
_cell.angle_gamma   90.00
#
_symmetry.space_group_name_H-M   'P 1'
#
loop_
_entity.id
_entity.type
_entity.pdbx_description
1 polymer ?
#
loop_
_entity_poly.entity_id
_entity_poly.type
_entity_poly.pdbx_seq_one_letter_code
_entity_poly.pdbx_strand_id
1 'polypeptide(L)'
;EMNVRKKFEDYRFMTKNRPLVEGELNRIDNLVRIKTSGIKAEGGYSSKDTMDYYNDLIARKQRLETTLLEYDLSIELVNDALGLLKKDMPIEYEAIKMYHIECKKMFQIMDRLNFGKSQCWNYINRGERELSRLFEIVK
;
A
#
# COMPACT_ATOMS: atom_id res chain seq x y z
N GLU A 1 20.99 -7.94 -1.62
CA GLU A 1 20.65 -7.23 -0.38
C GLU A 1 19.38 -6.43 -0.64
N MET A 2 18.34 -6.60 0.17
CA MET A 2 17.05 -5.97 -0.09
C MET A 2 17.07 -4.49 0.33
N ASN A 3 16.51 -3.61 -0.51
CA ASN A 3 16.49 -2.17 -0.26
C ASN A 3 15.27 -1.77 0.59
N VAL A 4 15.47 -1.64 1.89
CA VAL A 4 14.41 -1.26 2.86
C VAL A 4 13.81 0.11 2.54
N ARG A 5 14.60 1.07 2.06
CA ARG A 5 14.08 2.40 1.71
C ARG A 5 13.08 2.33 0.57
N LYS A 6 13.39 1.53 -0.46
CA LYS A 6 12.47 1.29 -1.58
C LYS A 6 11.18 0.61 -1.11
N LYS A 7 11.27 -0.37 -0.19
CA LYS A 7 10.08 -0.99 0.43
C LYS A 7 9.19 0.03 1.13
N PHE A 8 9.75 1.00 1.86
CA PHE A 8 8.95 2.06 2.49
C PHE A 8 8.41 3.08 1.50
N GLU A 9 9.11 3.38 0.41
CA GLU A 9 8.55 4.18 -0.70
C GLU A 9 7.31 3.51 -1.30
N ASP A 10 7.41 2.22 -1.60
CA ASP A 10 6.32 1.43 -2.16
C ASP A 10 5.18 1.31 -1.14
N TYR A 11 5.47 1.04 0.13
CA TYR A 11 4.49 1.01 1.22
C TYR A 11 3.70 2.32 1.31
N ARG A 12 4.38 3.48 1.32
CA ARG A 12 3.71 4.79 1.36
C ARG A 12 2.84 5.01 0.13
N PHE A 13 3.35 4.64 -1.04
CA PHE A 13 2.59 4.75 -2.29
C PHE A 13 1.33 3.89 -2.24
N MET A 14 1.45 2.61 -1.90
CA MET A 14 0.34 1.66 -1.84
C MET A 14 -0.68 2.06 -0.78
N THR A 15 -0.24 2.41 0.44
CA THR A 15 -1.15 2.84 1.52
C THR A 15 -1.94 4.09 1.12
N LYS A 16 -1.32 5.02 0.39
CA LYS A 16 -2.01 6.23 -0.11
C LYS A 16 -2.96 5.95 -1.28
N ASN A 17 -2.59 5.05 -2.20
CA ASN A 17 -3.35 4.80 -3.42
C ASN A 17 -4.41 3.72 -3.29
N ARG A 18 -4.28 2.81 -2.32
CA ARG A 18 -5.25 1.74 -2.08
C ARG A 18 -6.71 2.23 -2.02
N PRO A 19 -7.06 3.30 -1.27
CA PRO A 19 -8.44 3.80 -1.24
C PRO A 19 -8.94 4.34 -2.59
N LEU A 20 -8.04 4.83 -3.45
CA LEU A 20 -8.39 5.30 -4.79
C LEU A 20 -8.71 4.14 -5.73
N VAL A 21 -7.92 3.07 -5.66
CA VAL A 21 -8.15 1.83 -6.42
C VAL A 21 -9.46 1.18 -5.99
N GLU A 22 -9.71 1.12 -4.67
CA GLU A 22 -10.96 0.62 -4.10
C GLU A 22 -12.17 1.46 -4.51
N GLY A 23 -12.03 2.80 -4.54
CA GLY A 23 -13.08 3.70 -5.02
C GLY A 23 -13.44 3.48 -6.50
N GLU A 24 -12.45 3.26 -7.36
CA GLU A 24 -12.69 2.98 -8.78
C GLU A 24 -13.32 1.59 -8.98
N LEU A 25 -12.89 0.59 -8.21
CA LEU A 25 -13.50 -0.74 -8.23
C LEU A 25 -14.99 -0.66 -7.84
N ASN A 26 -15.31 0.03 -6.76
CA ASN A 26 -16.68 0.26 -6.31
C ASN A 26 -17.53 0.99 -7.37
N ARG A 27 -16.95 1.95 -8.09
CA ARG A 27 -17.62 2.63 -9.20
C ARG A 27 -17.95 1.64 -10.34
N ILE A 28 -17.01 0.78 -10.72
CA ILE A 28 -17.25 -0.22 -11.77
C ILE A 28 -18.33 -1.22 -11.34
N ASP A 29 -18.29 -1.70 -10.10
CA ASP A 29 -19.31 -2.61 -9.57
C ASP A 29 -20.71 -2.00 -9.61
N ASN A 30 -20.84 -0.72 -9.26
CA ASN A 30 -22.10 0.01 -9.36
C ASN A 30 -22.59 0.14 -10.82
N LEU A 31 -21.69 0.41 -11.77
CA LEU A 31 -22.04 0.50 -13.20
C LEU A 31 -22.52 -0.83 -13.77
N VAL A 32 -21.90 -1.94 -13.38
CA VAL A 32 -22.32 -3.29 -13.78
C VAL A 32 -23.70 -3.62 -13.18
N ARG A 33 -23.96 -3.27 -11.92
CA ARG A 33 -25.22 -3.54 -11.21
C ARG A 33 -26.42 -2.72 -11.72
N ILE A 34 -26.22 -1.47 -12.14
CA ILE A 34 -27.30 -0.62 -12.68
C ILE A 34 -27.86 -1.19 -13.99
N LYS A 35 -27.05 -1.89 -14.81
CA LYS A 35 -27.52 -2.44 -16.08
C LYS A 35 -28.25 -3.77 -15.97
N THR A 36 -27.95 -4.62 -14.97
CA THR A 36 -28.74 -5.84 -14.73
C THR A 36 -30.17 -5.54 -14.27
N SER A 37 -30.41 -4.34 -13.75
CA SER A 37 -31.75 -3.88 -13.31
C SER A 37 -32.50 -3.02 -14.34
N GLY A 38 -31.87 -2.64 -15.46
CA GLY A 38 -32.37 -1.60 -16.36
C GLY A 38 -32.50 -1.98 -17.85
N ILE A 39 -32.51 -3.26 -18.23
CA ILE A 39 -32.70 -3.63 -19.64
C ILE A 39 -34.17 -3.47 -20.04
N LYS A 40 -34.56 -2.25 -20.44
CA LYS A 40 -35.63 -2.03 -21.42
C LYS A 40 -34.99 -1.97 -22.80
N ALA A 41 -35.35 -2.93 -23.63
CA ALA A 41 -34.82 -3.13 -24.98
C ALA A 41 -35.41 -2.11 -25.97
N GLU A 42 -35.09 -0.82 -25.83
CA GLU A 42 -35.44 0.19 -26.83
C GLU A 42 -34.29 1.20 -26.96
N GLY A 43 -33.40 1.00 -27.94
CA GLY A 43 -32.33 1.96 -28.22
C GLY A 43 -31.19 1.45 -29.10
N GLY A 44 -31.38 1.58 -30.42
CA GLY A 44 -30.44 1.88 -31.52
C GLY A 44 -28.91 1.73 -31.49
N TYR A 45 -28.28 1.05 -30.53
CA TYR A 45 -26.84 0.76 -30.56
C TYR A 45 -26.58 -0.66 -31.04
N SER A 46 -25.51 -0.87 -31.83
CA SER A 46 -25.14 -2.22 -32.25
C SER A 46 -24.86 -3.06 -30.99
N SER A 47 -25.46 -4.25 -30.92
CA SER A 47 -25.29 -5.17 -29.79
C SER A 47 -23.82 -5.51 -29.51
N LYS A 48 -22.93 -5.31 -30.50
CA LYS A 48 -21.50 -5.58 -30.44
C LYS A 48 -20.74 -4.51 -29.66
N ASP A 49 -20.95 -3.22 -29.97
CA ASP A 49 -20.25 -2.12 -29.30
C ASP A 49 -20.56 -2.07 -27.80
N THR A 50 -21.80 -2.44 -27.45
CA THR A 50 -22.23 -2.56 -26.06
C THR A 50 -21.53 -3.71 -25.34
N MET A 51 -21.36 -4.85 -26.00
CA MET A 51 -20.69 -6.02 -25.43
C MET A 51 -19.19 -5.79 -25.25
N ASP A 52 -18.53 -5.16 -26.22
CA ASP A 52 -17.11 -4.82 -26.15
C ASP A 52 -16.82 -3.87 -24.98
N TYR A 53 -17.68 -2.86 -24.78
CA TYR A 53 -17.60 -1.98 -23.60
C TYR A 53 -17.70 -2.73 -22.27
N TYR A 54 -18.58 -3.74 -22.16
CA TYR A 54 -18.68 -4.54 -20.93
C TYR A 54 -17.49 -5.44 -20.70
N ASN A 55 -16.96 -6.04 -21.76
CA ASN A 55 -15.75 -6.85 -21.68
C ASN A 55 -14.58 -5.99 -21.17
N ASP A 56 -14.45 -4.75 -21.64
CA ASP A 56 -13.45 -3.80 -21.15
C ASP A 56 -13.62 -3.45 -19.67
N LEU A 57 -14.87 -3.25 -19.22
CA LEU A 57 -15.17 -3.00 -17.82
C LEU A 57 -14.81 -4.19 -16.92
N ILE A 58 -15.15 -5.42 -17.35
CA ILE A 58 -14.81 -6.65 -16.61
C ILE A 58 -13.30 -6.83 -16.54
N ALA A 59 -12.59 -6.65 -17.66
CA ALA A 59 -11.14 -6.76 -17.68
C ALA A 59 -10.48 -5.69 -16.79
N ARG A 60 -11.02 -4.47 -16.78
CA ARG A 60 -10.55 -3.41 -15.88
C ARG A 60 -10.82 -3.73 -14.42
N LYS A 61 -12.00 -4.28 -14.09
CA LYS A 61 -12.34 -4.74 -12.74
C LYS A 61 -11.30 -5.76 -12.24
N GLN A 62 -11.04 -6.81 -13.03
CA GLN A 62 -10.08 -7.85 -12.67
C GLN A 62 -8.69 -7.27 -12.39
N ARG A 63 -8.21 -6.34 -13.23
CA ARG A 63 -6.92 -5.67 -13.00
C ARG A 63 -6.89 -4.90 -11.67
N LEU A 64 -7.96 -4.18 -11.33
CA LEU A 64 -8.04 -3.43 -10.08
C LEU A 64 -8.09 -4.37 -8.86
N GLU A 65 -8.83 -5.48 -8.94
CA GLU A 65 -8.85 -6.52 -7.89
C GLU A 65 -7.46 -7.11 -7.67
N THR A 66 -6.74 -7.46 -8.74
CA THR A 66 -5.35 -7.91 -8.64
C THR A 66 -4.44 -6.86 -8.02
N THR A 67 -4.55 -5.59 -8.43
CA THR A 67 -3.76 -4.49 -7.83
C THR A 67 -4.03 -4.34 -6.34
N LEU A 68 -5.29 -4.45 -5.89
CA LEU A 68 -5.62 -4.39 -4.46
C LEU A 68 -4.98 -5.54 -3.68
N LEU A 69 -5.05 -6.76 -4.21
CA LEU A 69 -4.40 -7.93 -3.60
C LEU A 69 -2.88 -7.73 -3.47
N GLU A 70 -2.23 -7.22 -4.52
CA GLU A 70 -0.78 -6.93 -4.49
C GLU A 70 -0.43 -5.86 -3.46
N TYR A 71 -1.26 -4.82 -3.32
CA TYR A 71 -1.08 -3.78 -2.33
C TYR A 71 -1.26 -4.34 -0.92
N ASP A 72 -2.32 -5.11 -0.69
CA ASP A 72 -2.62 -5.70 0.62
C ASP A 72 -1.48 -6.61 1.09
N LEU A 73 -1.01 -7.52 0.22
CA LEU A 73 0.10 -8.41 0.53
C LEU A 73 1.39 -7.63 0.87
N SER A 74 1.68 -6.58 0.10
CA SER A 74 2.89 -5.76 0.31
C SER A 74 2.82 -4.90 1.56
N ILE A 75 1.63 -4.36 1.88
CA ILE A 75 1.37 -3.59 3.09
C ILE A 75 1.46 -4.48 4.32
N GLU A 76 0.85 -5.66 4.27
CA GLU A 76 0.86 -6.66 5.34
C GLU A 76 2.30 -7.10 5.68
N LEU A 77 3.10 -7.46 4.67
CA LEU A 77 4.51 -7.80 4.83
C LEU A 77 5.29 -6.73 5.62
N VAL A 78 5.09 -5.45 5.32
CA VAL A 78 5.74 -4.33 6.01
C VAL A 78 5.21 -4.17 7.42
N ASN A 79 3.89 -4.28 7.62
CA ASN A 79 3.28 -4.18 8.94
C ASN A 79 3.74 -5.31 9.87
N ASP A 80 3.88 -6.53 9.37
CA ASP A 80 4.35 -7.69 10.13
C ASP A 80 5.83 -7.54 10.52
N ALA A 81 6.69 -7.15 9.57
CA ALA A 81 8.09 -6.87 9.85
C ALA A 81 8.25 -5.74 10.89
N LEU A 82 7.44 -4.69 10.80
CA LEU A 82 7.40 -3.62 11.79
C LEU A 82 6.86 -4.10 13.15
N GLY A 83 5.89 -5.01 13.17
CA GLY A 83 5.36 -5.62 14.37
C GLY A 83 6.43 -6.40 15.14
N LEU A 84 7.24 -7.19 14.42
CA LEU A 84 8.39 -7.88 14.98
C LEU A 84 9.46 -6.89 15.48
N LEU A 85 9.81 -5.88 14.67
CA LEU A 85 10.78 -4.86 15.07
C LEU A 85 10.34 -4.11 16.33
N LYS A 86 9.05 -3.78 16.46
CA LYS A 86 8.50 -3.10 17.64
C LYS A 86 8.68 -3.91 18.91
N LYS A 87 8.54 -5.24 18.81
CA LYS A 87 8.66 -6.16 19.96
C LYS A 87 10.11 -6.24 20.45
N ASP A 88 11.05 -6.37 19.52
CA ASP A 88 12.45 -6.66 19.86
C ASP A 88 13.31 -5.39 19.99
N MET A 89 12.98 -4.33 19.25
CA MET A 89 13.77 -3.10 19.11
C MET A 89 12.86 -1.85 19.09
N PRO A 90 12.18 -1.52 20.21
CA PRO A 90 11.14 -0.50 20.24
C PRO A 90 11.63 0.92 19.92
N ILE A 91 12.87 1.28 20.27
CA ILE A 91 13.43 2.61 19.97
C ILE A 91 13.69 2.74 18.47
N GLU A 92 14.29 1.71 17.87
CA GLU A 92 14.52 1.63 16.43
C GLU A 92 13.21 1.61 15.65
N TYR A 93 12.18 0.91 16.13
CA TYR A 93 10.83 0.95 15.57
C TYR A 93 10.28 2.39 15.52
N GLU A 94 10.32 3.12 16.64
CA GLU A 94 9.82 4.50 16.67
C GLU A 94 10.63 5.40 15.72
N ALA A 95 11.95 5.25 15.69
CA ALA A 95 12.81 5.99 14.76
C ALA A 95 12.49 5.68 13.28
N ILE A 96 12.32 4.40 12.93
CA ILE A 96 11.93 3.94 11.58
C ILE A 96 10.56 4.47 11.21
N LYS A 97 9.57 4.36 12.08
CA LYS A 97 8.21 4.83 11.84
C LYS A 97 8.21 6.34 11.54
N MET A 98 8.87 7.13 12.39
CA MET A 98 8.95 8.58 12.17
C MET A 98 9.69 8.94 10.88
N TYR A 99 10.79 8.25 10.58
CA TYR A 99 11.62 8.55 9.42
C TYR A 99 10.99 8.10 8.10
N HIS A 100 10.52 6.85 8.03
CA HIS A 100 10.06 6.22 6.80
C HIS A 100 8.55 6.27 6.59
N ILE A 101 7.72 6.29 7.63
CA ILE A 101 6.26 6.32 7.45
C ILE A 101 5.75 7.76 7.54
N GLU A 102 6.14 8.45 8.60
CA GLU A 102 5.70 9.82 8.88
C GLU A 102 6.54 10.89 8.17
N CYS A 103 7.63 10.48 7.49
CA CYS A 103 8.55 11.35 6.75
C CYS A 103 9.05 12.55 7.56
N LYS A 104 9.27 12.36 8.88
CA LYS A 104 9.75 13.41 9.78
C LYS A 104 11.19 13.77 9.45
N LYS A 105 11.50 15.07 9.57
CA LYS A 105 12.88 15.56 9.49
C LYS A 105 13.64 15.13 10.73
N MET A 106 14.96 14.94 10.60
CA MET A 106 15.81 14.45 11.68
C MET A 106 15.68 15.22 12.99
N PHE A 107 15.54 16.56 12.95
CA PHE A 107 15.36 17.35 14.17
C PHE A 107 14.06 17.04 14.92
N GLN A 108 12.98 16.66 14.21
CA GLN A 108 11.71 16.26 14.82
C GLN A 108 11.85 14.89 15.49
N ILE A 109 12.65 14.01 14.90
CA ILE A 109 12.95 12.68 15.47
C ILE A 109 13.82 12.84 16.73
N MET A 110 14.83 13.71 16.67
CA MET A 110 15.69 14.03 17.82
C MET A 110 14.89 14.57 19.00
N ASP A 111 14.01 15.54 18.73
CA ASP A 111 13.12 16.12 19.73
C ASP A 111 12.19 15.07 20.34
N ARG A 112 11.58 14.23 19.51
CA ARG A 112 10.65 13.18 19.96
C ARG A 112 11.31 12.07 20.76
N LEU A 113 12.51 11.63 20.36
CA LEU A 113 13.21 10.54 21.02
C LEU A 113 14.15 11.01 22.12
N ASN A 114 14.36 12.32 22.27
CA ASN A 114 15.31 12.94 23.19
C ASN A 114 16.74 12.39 23.03
N PHE A 115 17.20 12.26 21.78
CA PHE A 115 18.54 11.77 21.44
C PHE A 115 19.26 12.73 20.50
N GLY A 116 20.59 12.66 20.53
CA GLY A 116 21.44 13.40 19.59
C GLY A 116 21.30 12.88 18.16
N LYS A 117 21.61 13.73 17.17
CA LYS A 117 21.53 13.41 15.74
C LYS A 117 22.21 12.08 15.38
N SER A 118 23.43 11.84 15.87
CA SER A 118 24.18 10.62 15.57
C SER A 118 23.52 9.38 16.17
N GLN A 119 22.94 9.49 17.37
CA GLN A 119 22.22 8.39 18.00
C GLN A 119 20.94 8.05 17.21
N CYS A 120 20.16 9.06 16.80
CA CYS A 120 18.98 8.84 15.95
C CYS A 120 19.34 8.14 14.63
N TRP A 121 20.42 8.56 13.96
CA TRP A 121 20.91 7.87 12.76
C TRP A 121 21.33 6.43 13.05
N ASN A 122 21.98 6.18 14.18
CA ASN A 122 22.36 4.82 14.58
C ASN A 122 21.11 3.94 14.78
N TYR A 123 20.06 4.45 15.42
CA TYR A 123 18.80 3.73 15.59
C TYR A 123 18.11 3.45 14.24
N ILE A 124 18.03 4.43 13.34
CA ILE A 124 17.49 4.24 11.99
C ILE A 124 18.29 3.17 11.24
N ASN A 125 19.62 3.29 11.18
CA ASN A 125 20.46 2.36 10.43
C ASN A 125 20.50 0.94 11.04
N ARG A 126 20.31 0.81 12.37
CA ARG A 126 20.15 -0.50 13.02
C ARG A 126 18.78 -1.10 12.72
N GLY A 127 17.72 -0.30 12.80
CA GLY A 127 16.37 -0.70 12.43
C GLY A 127 16.26 -1.11 10.96
N GLU A 128 16.87 -0.38 10.03
CA GLU A 128 16.93 -0.73 8.60
C GLU A 128 17.63 -2.08 8.39
N ARG A 129 18.76 -2.32 9.09
CA ARG A 129 19.47 -3.60 9.00
C ARG A 129 18.65 -4.77 9.54
N GLU A 130 18.00 -4.58 10.68
CA GLU A 130 17.16 -5.64 11.25
C GLU A 130 15.92 -5.90 10.39
N LEU A 131 15.29 -4.85 9.84
CA LEU A 131 14.18 -5.02 8.91
C LEU A 131 14.56 -5.83 7.69
N SER A 132 15.75 -5.61 7.10
CA SER A 132 16.22 -6.44 5.99
C SER A 132 16.19 -7.93 6.32
N ARG A 133 16.47 -8.30 7.57
CA ARG A 133 16.38 -9.68 8.06
C ARG A 133 14.92 -10.11 8.30
N LEU A 134 14.14 -9.29 8.99
CA LEU A 134 12.75 -9.59 9.34
C LEU A 134 11.86 -9.79 8.10
N PHE A 135 12.09 -9.01 7.06
CA PHE A 135 11.39 -9.15 5.79
C PHE A 135 11.60 -10.49 5.09
N GLU A 136 12.74 -11.16 5.29
CA GLU A 136 12.96 -12.52 4.77
C GLU A 136 12.27 -13.59 5.64
N ILE A 137 11.93 -13.26 6.89
CA ILE A 137 11.24 -14.17 7.82
C ILE A 137 9.73 -14.16 7.59
N VAL A 138 9.16 -12.99 7.26
CA VAL A 138 7.71 -12.81 7.10
C VAL A 138 7.22 -13.00 5.66
N LYS A 139 8.12 -13.29 4.72
CA LYS A 139 7.80 -13.53 3.31
C LYS A 139 7.29 -14.95 3.09
#